data_AF-A0A4R6LBG5-F1
#
_entry.id   AF-A0A4R6LBG5-F1
#
_cell.length_a   1.000
_cell.length_b   1.000
_cell.length_c   1.000
_cell.angle_alpha   90.00
_cell.angle_beta   90.00
_cell.angle_gamma   90.00
#
_symmetry.space_group_name_H-M   'P 1'
#
loop_
_entity.id
_entity.type
_entity.pdbx_description
1 polymer ?
#
loop_
_entity_poly.entity_id
_entity_poly.type
_entity_poly.pdbx_seq_one_letter_code
_entity_poly.pdbx_strand_id
1 'polypeptide(L)'
;MKNSLKYIALVIIGTLVSCKDEVQKPKVSYDASSKANVVGKTDSTQIEVADLPIQMEGTDYLIHPVGDLRVYERGTKSRYGSSSVSDLSFTISNLGEYEITGYLQNLKFQKVDSDSIHSLTDKPALILTATYLKPVADKTHNQIMVYTLADTDTNKDGKIDSGDIKTLYLSDISGANFTKISEDLQELVDWSLIESNSRLYFRTIEDTNQNGQFDKNDVLHYNYIDLASKKWEVKGYKPI
;
A
#
# COMPACT_ATOMS: atom_id res chain seq x y z
N MET A 1 19.20 -37.03 53.02
CA MET A 1 19.28 -36.63 51.60
C MET A 1 18.70 -37.73 50.72
N LYS A 2 17.43 -37.64 50.27
CA LYS A 2 16.93 -38.50 49.16
C LYS A 2 15.53 -38.19 48.60
N ASN A 3 14.75 -37.27 49.18
CA ASN A 3 13.36 -37.05 48.73
C ASN A 3 13.07 -35.68 48.11
N SER A 4 14.05 -34.76 48.00
CA SER A 4 13.85 -33.44 47.38
C SER A 4 14.08 -33.43 45.86
N LEU A 5 14.72 -34.45 45.28
CA LEU A 5 14.99 -34.50 43.84
C LEU A 5 13.78 -34.93 42.98
N LYS A 6 12.78 -35.61 43.58
CA LYS A 6 11.63 -36.13 42.83
C LYS A 6 10.59 -35.05 42.48
N TYR A 7 10.56 -33.94 43.22
CA TYR A 7 9.62 -32.85 42.96
C TYR A 7 10.14 -31.83 41.95
N ILE A 8 11.46 -31.75 41.74
CA ILE A 8 12.06 -30.87 40.72
C ILE A 8 11.89 -31.45 39.31
N ALA A 9 11.83 -32.78 39.18
CA ALA A 9 11.61 -33.44 37.90
C ALA A 9 10.17 -33.31 37.36
N LEU A 10 9.19 -32.95 38.19
CA LEU A 10 7.78 -32.85 37.78
C LEU A 10 7.38 -31.45 37.28
N VAL A 11 8.24 -30.44 37.49
CA VAL A 11 7.95 -29.05 37.10
C VAL A 11 8.54 -28.70 35.72
N ILE A 12 9.48 -29.50 35.21
CA ILE A 12 10.21 -29.20 33.96
C ILE A 12 9.50 -29.78 32.71
N ILE A 13 8.50 -30.66 32.87
CA ILE A 13 7.83 -31.33 31.74
C ILE A 13 6.65 -30.51 31.15
N GLY A 14 6.30 -29.37 31.74
CA GLY A 14 5.11 -28.58 31.37
C GLY A 14 5.29 -27.43 30.38
N THR A 15 6.51 -27.14 29.89
CA THR A 15 6.77 -25.91 29.10
C THR A 15 7.14 -26.14 27.64
N LEU A 16 6.87 -27.32 27.09
CA LEU A 16 7.03 -27.59 25.67
C LEU A 16 5.64 -27.79 25.06
N VAL A 17 5.39 -27.11 23.93
CA VAL A 17 4.13 -27.06 23.18
C VAL A 17 3.18 -25.93 23.63
N SER A 18 3.52 -24.70 23.25
CA SER A 18 2.56 -23.83 22.53
C SER A 18 3.27 -22.60 21.93
N CYS A 19 4.29 -22.81 21.10
CA CYS A 19 4.44 -21.92 19.95
C CYS A 19 3.32 -22.33 19.00
N LYS A 20 2.17 -21.67 19.09
CA LYS A 20 1.26 -21.66 17.95
C LYS A 20 1.98 -20.81 16.92
N ASP A 21 2.41 -21.43 15.83
CA ASP A 21 2.69 -20.67 14.62
C ASP A 21 1.44 -19.82 14.39
N GLU A 22 1.59 -18.50 14.46
CA GLU A 22 0.51 -17.59 14.11
C GLU A 22 0.17 -17.91 12.66
N VAL A 23 -0.95 -18.62 12.45
CA VAL A 23 -1.45 -18.91 11.12
C VAL A 23 -1.63 -17.57 10.45
N GLN A 24 -0.76 -17.25 9.48
CA GLN A 24 -0.86 -16.02 8.73
C GLN A 24 -2.27 -15.94 8.17
N LYS A 25 -2.96 -14.82 8.44
CA LYS A 25 -4.29 -14.61 7.88
C LYS A 25 -4.17 -14.63 6.35
N PRO A 26 -5.08 -15.32 5.64
CA PRO A 26 -5.03 -15.36 4.19
C PRO A 26 -5.17 -13.94 3.65
N LYS A 27 -4.34 -13.65 2.65
CA LYS A 27 -4.36 -12.38 1.93
C LYS A 27 -5.41 -12.36 0.83
N VAL A 28 -5.85 -13.54 0.40
CA VAL A 28 -6.86 -13.73 -0.63
C VAL A 28 -7.87 -14.77 -0.19
N SER A 29 -9.16 -14.51 -0.41
CA SER A 29 -10.25 -15.47 -0.18
C SER A 29 -10.86 -15.96 -1.50
N TYR A 30 -10.69 -17.24 -1.80
CA TYR A 30 -11.17 -17.91 -3.01
C TYR A 30 -12.57 -18.53 -2.91
N ASP A 31 -13.31 -18.33 -1.81
CA ASP A 31 -14.61 -18.98 -1.59
C ASP A 31 -15.58 -18.80 -2.78
N ALA A 32 -16.01 -19.93 -3.37
CA ALA A 32 -16.85 -20.01 -4.56
C ALA A 32 -18.32 -19.59 -4.34
N SER A 33 -18.66 -19.06 -3.16
CA SER A 33 -20.03 -18.72 -2.77
C SER A 33 -20.14 -17.33 -2.15
N SER A 34 -19.68 -16.30 -2.86
CA SER A 34 -20.20 -14.94 -2.69
C SER A 34 -19.85 -14.06 -3.89
N LYS A 35 -20.68 -14.12 -4.94
CA LYS A 35 -20.76 -13.03 -5.91
C LYS A 35 -21.44 -11.83 -5.25
N ALA A 36 -20.68 -11.12 -4.44
CA ALA A 36 -20.95 -9.74 -4.10
C ALA A 36 -19.60 -9.03 -4.12
N ASN A 37 -19.41 -8.13 -5.09
CA ASN A 37 -18.40 -7.10 -4.97
C ASN A 37 -18.79 -6.29 -3.73
N VAL A 38 -18.25 -6.66 -2.56
CA VAL A 38 -18.38 -5.84 -1.37
C VAL A 38 -17.42 -4.69 -1.60
N VAL A 39 -17.96 -3.58 -2.12
CA VAL A 39 -17.28 -2.29 -2.05
C VAL A 39 -17.02 -2.06 -0.57
N GLY A 40 -15.76 -2.13 -0.14
CA GLY A 40 -15.35 -1.92 1.24
C GLY A 40 -16.03 -0.65 1.76
N LYS A 41 -16.79 -0.77 2.86
CA LYS A 41 -17.44 0.39 3.47
C LYS A 41 -16.35 1.18 4.18
N THR A 42 -16.10 2.40 3.72
CA THR A 42 -15.36 3.40 4.48
C THR A 42 -16.08 3.60 5.82
N ASP A 43 -15.38 3.37 6.92
CA ASP A 43 -15.91 3.52 8.27
C ASP A 43 -16.25 5.00 8.49
N SER A 44 -17.55 5.33 8.56
CA SER A 44 -18.05 6.70 8.64
C SER A 44 -17.64 7.46 9.92
N THR A 45 -16.89 6.80 10.81
CA THR A 45 -16.34 7.41 12.03
C THR A 45 -14.98 8.06 11.83
N GLN A 46 -14.33 7.84 10.68
CA GLN A 46 -13.01 8.41 10.36
C GLN A 46 -13.14 9.83 9.81
N ILE A 47 -12.32 10.74 10.36
CA ILE A 47 -12.25 12.14 9.92
C ILE A 47 -11.14 12.24 8.87
N GLU A 48 -11.48 12.54 7.63
CA GLU A 48 -10.51 12.80 6.57
C GLU A 48 -9.82 14.15 6.78
N VAL A 49 -8.49 14.16 6.67
CA VAL A 49 -7.64 15.34 6.74
C VAL A 49 -6.65 15.30 5.58
N ALA A 50 -6.26 16.47 5.09
CA ALA A 50 -5.23 16.61 4.06
C ALA A 50 -3.97 17.27 4.63
N ASP A 51 -2.80 16.81 4.18
CA ASP A 51 -1.56 17.55 4.37
C ASP A 51 -1.55 18.81 3.47
N LEU A 52 -0.63 19.73 3.76
CA LEU A 52 -0.35 20.85 2.86
C LEU A 52 0.09 20.33 1.47
N PRO A 53 -0.21 21.09 0.40
CA PRO A 53 0.16 20.66 -0.94
C PRO A 53 1.67 20.59 -1.12
N ILE A 54 2.07 19.63 -1.94
CA ILE A 54 3.43 19.50 -2.44
C ILE A 54 3.44 19.64 -3.95
N GLN A 55 4.55 20.12 -4.50
CA GLN A 55 4.75 20.24 -5.93
C GLN A 55 6.00 19.45 -6.31
N MET A 56 5.84 18.56 -7.29
CA MET A 56 6.98 17.84 -7.85
C MET A 56 7.77 18.76 -8.77
N GLU A 57 9.09 18.66 -8.76
CA GLU A 57 9.94 19.55 -9.54
C GLU A 57 9.65 19.45 -11.05
N GLY A 58 9.49 20.60 -11.69
CA GLY A 58 9.24 20.71 -13.14
C GLY A 58 7.78 20.46 -13.54
N THR A 59 6.86 20.36 -12.59
CA THR A 59 5.43 20.12 -12.85
C THR A 59 4.60 21.36 -12.52
N ASP A 60 3.40 21.45 -13.08
CA ASP A 60 2.42 22.51 -12.83
C ASP A 60 1.23 22.04 -11.99
N TYR A 61 1.45 20.99 -11.18
CA TYR A 61 0.43 20.39 -10.32
C TYR A 61 0.87 20.34 -8.86
N LEU A 62 -0.04 20.78 -7.99
CA LEU A 62 -0.02 20.57 -6.55
C LEU A 62 -0.73 19.24 -6.22
N ILE A 63 -0.10 18.45 -5.38
CA ILE A 63 -0.63 17.18 -4.88
C ILE A 63 -0.93 17.35 -3.39
N HIS A 64 -2.15 17.02 -2.99
CA HIS A 64 -2.64 17.10 -1.63
C HIS A 64 -2.85 15.67 -1.11
N PRO A 65 -1.97 15.14 -0.24
CA PRO A 65 -2.16 13.84 0.40
C PRO A 65 -3.38 13.86 1.34
N VAL A 66 -4.27 12.88 1.21
CA VAL A 66 -5.49 12.77 2.03
C VAL A 66 -5.50 11.44 2.78
N GLY A 67 -5.82 11.47 4.06
CA GLY A 67 -5.94 10.27 4.89
C GLY A 67 -6.68 10.53 6.19
N ASP A 68 -6.80 9.50 7.02
CA ASP A 68 -7.59 9.59 8.25
C ASP A 68 -6.80 10.21 9.40
N LEU A 69 -7.46 11.07 10.17
CA LEU A 69 -6.91 11.62 11.40
C LEU A 69 -6.73 10.49 12.44
N ARG A 70 -5.49 10.23 12.83
CA ARG A 70 -5.16 9.24 13.85
C ARG A 70 -5.22 9.87 15.23
N VAL A 71 -6.26 9.51 15.99
CA VAL A 71 -6.38 9.87 17.41
C VAL A 71 -5.79 8.73 18.25
N TYR A 72 -4.69 8.99 18.96
CA TYR A 72 -4.13 8.02 19.89
C TYR A 72 -4.73 8.22 21.29
N GLU A 73 -5.67 7.36 21.70
CA GLU A 73 -6.10 7.33 23.10
C GLU A 73 -5.01 6.66 23.96
N ARG A 74 -4.36 7.44 24.83
CA ARG A 74 -3.45 6.85 25.83
C ARG A 74 -4.25 6.35 27.02
N GLY A 75 -4.08 5.05 27.32
CA GLY A 75 -4.52 4.44 28.57
C GLY A 75 -4.09 5.24 29.79
N THR A 76 -5.02 5.39 30.73
CA THR A 76 -4.91 6.05 32.04
C THR A 76 -3.57 5.80 32.75
N LYS A 77 -2.61 6.74 32.65
CA LYS A 77 -1.54 7.03 33.65
C LYS A 77 -0.51 8.08 33.16
N SER A 78 -0.74 9.36 33.46
CA SER A 78 0.32 10.39 33.71
C SER A 78 -0.33 11.70 34.17
N ARG A 79 -0.36 11.96 35.49
CA ARG A 79 0.49 12.94 36.20
C ARG A 79 0.37 14.39 35.69
N TYR A 80 -0.46 15.12 36.44
CA TYR A 80 -0.48 16.56 36.72
C TYR A 80 0.59 17.43 36.02
N GLY A 81 0.13 18.31 35.12
CA GLY A 81 0.84 19.51 34.69
C GLY A 81 1.50 19.46 33.30
N SER A 82 0.72 19.68 32.24
CA SER A 82 1.13 20.43 31.03
C SER A 82 -0.07 20.61 30.09
N SER A 83 0.00 21.59 29.19
CA SER A 83 -1.03 22.10 28.28
C SER A 83 -1.95 21.06 27.60
N SER A 84 -3.24 21.36 27.53
CA SER A 84 -4.35 20.55 27.01
C SER A 84 -4.43 20.41 25.49
N VAL A 85 -3.30 20.39 24.77
CA VAL A 85 -3.26 20.05 23.34
C VAL A 85 -2.81 18.59 23.26
N SER A 86 -3.76 17.69 23.52
CA SER A 86 -3.52 16.24 23.56
C SER A 86 -3.20 15.69 22.17
N ASP A 87 -1.94 15.26 21.97
CA ASP A 87 -1.44 14.14 21.15
C ASP A 87 -2.19 13.75 19.85
N LEU A 88 -2.71 14.72 19.10
CA LEU A 88 -3.24 14.52 17.75
C LEU A 88 -2.10 14.62 16.73
N SER A 89 -1.86 13.54 15.97
CA SER A 89 -0.95 13.57 14.83
C SER A 89 -1.72 13.99 13.59
N PHE A 90 -1.48 15.22 13.12
CA PHE A 90 -2.07 15.74 11.89
C PHE A 90 -1.29 15.43 10.63
N THR A 91 -0.07 14.87 10.76
CA THR A 91 0.75 14.46 9.61
C THR A 91 0.15 13.20 8.99
N ILE A 92 -0.19 13.30 7.70
CA ILE A 92 -0.82 12.21 6.94
C ILE A 92 0.22 11.41 6.15
N SER A 93 1.22 12.09 5.60
CA SER A 93 2.21 11.52 4.70
C SER A 93 3.65 11.84 5.11
N ASN A 94 4.58 11.02 4.65
CA ASN A 94 6.02 11.32 4.68
C ASN A 94 6.51 11.61 3.27
N LEU A 95 7.40 12.59 3.15
CA LEU A 95 7.93 13.05 1.87
C LEU A 95 9.39 12.66 1.74
N GLY A 96 9.68 11.89 0.69
CA GLY A 96 11.03 11.64 0.19
C GLY A 96 11.32 12.47 -1.06
N GLU A 97 12.46 12.24 -1.67
CA GLU A 97 12.79 12.84 -2.97
C GLU A 97 11.85 12.26 -4.04
N TYR A 98 10.94 13.10 -4.54
CA TYR A 98 9.91 12.74 -5.52
C TYR A 98 8.95 11.63 -5.09
N GLU A 99 8.91 11.28 -3.81
CA GLU A 99 8.09 10.17 -3.28
C GLU A 99 7.24 10.63 -2.11
N ILE A 100 5.96 10.21 -2.13
CA ILE A 100 5.02 10.34 -1.03
C ILE A 100 4.77 8.95 -0.49
N THR A 101 4.90 8.77 0.83
CA THR A 101 4.57 7.50 1.50
C THR A 101 3.58 7.73 2.63
N GLY A 102 2.75 6.74 2.91
CA GLY A 102 1.77 6.83 3.99
C GLY A 102 0.75 5.71 3.94
N TYR A 103 -0.34 5.90 4.68
CA TYR A 103 -1.56 5.10 4.59
C TYR A 103 -2.66 6.04 4.10
N LEU A 104 -2.54 6.45 2.83
CA LEU A 104 -3.37 7.53 2.27
C LEU A 104 -4.66 6.94 1.71
N GLN A 105 -5.78 7.62 1.98
CA GLN A 105 -7.07 7.26 1.40
C GLN A 105 -7.24 7.81 -0.01
N ASN A 106 -6.54 8.91 -0.33
CA ASN A 106 -6.53 9.49 -1.67
C ASN A 106 -5.35 10.46 -1.87
N LEU A 107 -5.17 10.88 -3.12
CA LEU A 107 -4.39 12.05 -3.49
C LEU A 107 -5.28 12.98 -4.29
N LYS A 108 -5.28 14.27 -3.95
CA LYS A 108 -6.01 15.28 -4.73
C LYS A 108 -5.03 16.12 -5.52
N PHE A 109 -5.41 16.48 -6.74
CA PHE A 109 -4.57 17.19 -7.69
C PHE A 109 -5.19 18.52 -8.03
N GLN A 110 -4.34 19.55 -8.07
CA GLN A 110 -4.73 20.91 -8.40
C GLN A 110 -3.68 21.50 -9.33
N LYS A 111 -4.09 22.03 -10.49
CA LYS A 111 -3.17 22.78 -11.34
C LYS A 111 -2.84 24.13 -10.67
N VAL A 112 -1.58 24.57 -10.68
CA VAL A 112 -1.08 25.71 -9.88
C VAL A 112 -1.91 27.00 -10.05
N ASP A 113 -2.39 27.29 -11.25
CA ASP A 113 -3.20 28.50 -11.54
C ASP A 113 -4.72 28.21 -11.58
N SER A 114 -5.17 27.12 -10.97
CA SER A 114 -6.57 26.70 -10.95
C SER A 114 -7.07 26.48 -9.54
N ASP A 115 -8.32 26.89 -9.29
CA ASP A 115 -9.04 26.55 -8.06
C ASP A 115 -9.69 25.16 -8.13
N SER A 116 -9.58 24.47 -9.27
CA SER A 116 -10.16 23.14 -9.45
C SER A 116 -9.26 22.09 -8.84
N ILE A 117 -9.85 21.28 -7.96
CA ILE A 117 -9.22 20.14 -7.31
C ILE A 117 -10.01 18.88 -7.68
N HIS A 118 -9.32 17.82 -8.09
CA HIS A 118 -9.94 16.52 -8.34
C HIS A 118 -9.19 15.39 -7.62
N SER A 119 -9.91 14.33 -7.28
CA SER A 119 -9.35 13.14 -6.64
C SER A 119 -8.65 12.23 -7.65
N LEU A 120 -7.67 11.44 -7.20
CA LEU A 120 -7.04 10.39 -8.00
C LEU A 120 -8.06 9.34 -8.47
N THR A 121 -8.95 8.98 -7.55
CA THR A 121 -9.96 7.95 -7.73
C THR A 121 -11.18 8.24 -6.88
N ASP A 122 -12.37 7.87 -7.37
CA ASP A 122 -13.63 7.87 -6.61
C ASP A 122 -13.87 6.53 -5.88
N LYS A 123 -13.05 5.52 -6.17
CA LYS A 123 -13.09 4.23 -5.49
C LYS A 123 -12.22 4.25 -4.23
N PRO A 124 -12.64 3.58 -3.14
CA PRO A 124 -11.80 3.38 -1.97
C PRO A 124 -10.47 2.70 -2.33
N ALA A 125 -9.38 3.19 -1.77
CA ALA A 125 -8.05 2.62 -1.94
C ALA A 125 -7.18 2.98 -0.74
N LEU A 126 -6.23 2.09 -0.39
CA LEU A 126 -5.15 2.41 0.53
C LEU A 126 -3.86 2.62 -0.27
N ILE A 127 -3.47 3.87 -0.48
CA ILE A 127 -2.25 4.23 -1.19
C ILE A 127 -1.07 4.22 -0.21
N LEU A 128 -0.08 3.37 -0.50
CA LEU A 128 1.13 3.19 0.30
C LEU A 128 2.26 4.09 -0.18
N THR A 129 2.45 4.16 -1.50
CA THR A 129 3.47 5.01 -2.13
C THR A 129 2.93 5.69 -3.38
N ALA A 130 3.42 6.89 -3.64
CA ALA A 130 3.25 7.62 -4.89
C ALA A 130 4.57 8.28 -5.28
N THR A 131 5.20 7.77 -6.34
CA THR A 131 6.56 8.16 -6.76
C THR A 131 6.52 8.83 -8.12
N TYR A 132 7.00 10.08 -8.20
CA TYR A 132 7.17 10.79 -9.45
C TYR A 132 8.46 10.38 -10.16
N LEU A 133 8.36 9.94 -11.41
CA LEU A 133 9.51 9.46 -12.17
C LEU A 133 10.25 10.63 -12.86
N LYS A 134 10.86 11.51 -12.05
CA LYS A 134 11.63 12.66 -12.54
C LYS A 134 12.66 12.31 -13.62
N PRO A 135 13.47 11.23 -13.51
CA PRO A 135 14.42 10.87 -14.57
C PRO A 135 13.76 10.53 -15.92
N VAL A 136 12.53 9.99 -15.89
CA VAL A 136 11.75 9.73 -17.11
C VAL A 136 11.24 11.05 -17.68
N ALA A 137 10.69 11.91 -16.85
CA ALA A 137 10.20 13.22 -17.26
C ALA A 137 11.30 14.07 -17.91
N ASP A 138 12.50 14.11 -17.33
CA ASP A 138 13.63 14.87 -17.87
C ASP A 138 14.03 14.37 -19.28
N LYS A 139 13.93 13.06 -19.51
CA LYS A 139 14.38 12.43 -20.76
C LYS A 139 13.33 12.38 -21.86
N THR A 140 12.07 12.13 -21.50
CA THR A 140 10.99 11.88 -22.46
C THR A 140 9.91 12.95 -22.44
N HIS A 141 9.92 13.82 -21.43
CA HIS A 141 8.91 14.84 -21.15
C HIS A 141 7.55 14.24 -20.74
N ASN A 142 7.51 12.94 -20.47
CA ASN A 142 6.34 12.28 -19.90
C ASN A 142 6.42 12.38 -18.37
N GLN A 143 5.51 13.13 -17.75
CA GLN A 143 5.44 13.29 -16.31
C GLN A 143 4.56 12.20 -15.70
N ILE A 144 5.19 11.12 -15.24
CA ILE A 144 4.52 9.88 -14.82
C ILE A 144 4.67 9.69 -13.31
N MET A 145 3.57 9.28 -12.68
CA MET A 145 3.52 8.82 -11.30
C MET A 145 3.38 7.29 -11.25
N VAL A 146 4.05 6.66 -10.29
CA VAL A 146 3.90 5.22 -9.95
C VAL A 146 3.28 5.11 -8.57
N TYR A 147 2.29 4.24 -8.42
CA TYR A 147 1.61 4.02 -7.16
C TYR A 147 1.68 2.57 -6.73
N THR A 148 1.94 2.36 -5.44
CA THR A 148 1.68 1.08 -4.77
C THR A 148 0.49 1.25 -3.84
N LEU A 149 -0.56 0.45 -4.00
CA LEU A 149 -1.80 0.59 -3.23
C LEU A 149 -2.54 -0.73 -3.09
N ALA A 150 -3.54 -0.78 -2.21
CA ALA A 150 -4.59 -1.80 -2.23
C ALA A 150 -5.89 -1.14 -2.73
N ASP A 151 -6.57 -1.77 -3.69
CA ASP A 151 -7.79 -1.25 -4.35
C ASP A 151 -9.02 -2.15 -4.14
N THR A 152 -8.88 -3.28 -3.45
CA THR A 152 -9.95 -4.25 -3.25
C THR A 152 -9.76 -5.00 -1.94
N ASP A 153 -10.87 -5.30 -1.26
CA ASP A 153 -10.94 -6.19 -0.10
C ASP A 153 -10.80 -7.65 -0.58
N THR A 154 -9.56 -8.08 -0.75
CA THR A 154 -9.17 -9.38 -1.31
C THR A 154 -9.29 -10.52 -0.31
N ASN A 155 -9.13 -10.23 0.98
CA ASN A 155 -9.32 -11.21 2.05
C ASN A 155 -10.79 -11.27 2.56
N LYS A 156 -11.65 -10.37 2.08
CA LYS A 156 -13.09 -10.26 2.39
C LYS A 156 -13.38 -9.98 3.86
N ASP A 157 -12.52 -9.23 4.54
CA ASP A 157 -12.70 -8.85 5.95
C ASP A 157 -13.54 -7.58 6.15
N GLY A 158 -13.96 -6.95 5.05
CA GLY A 158 -14.80 -5.76 5.00
C GLY A 158 -14.03 -4.45 4.93
N LYS A 159 -12.70 -4.48 4.86
CA LYS A 159 -11.82 -3.30 4.79
C LYS A 159 -10.90 -3.39 3.58
N ILE A 160 -10.38 -2.24 3.16
CA ILE A 160 -9.25 -2.18 2.22
C ILE A 160 -8.06 -1.70 3.03
N ASP A 161 -7.13 -2.61 3.33
CA ASP A 161 -5.96 -2.28 4.13
C ASP A 161 -4.67 -3.02 3.70
N SER A 162 -3.62 -2.94 4.51
CA SER A 162 -2.32 -3.57 4.20
C SER A 162 -2.36 -5.11 4.15
N GLY A 163 -3.43 -5.70 4.66
CA GLY A 163 -3.74 -7.12 4.60
C GLY A 163 -4.33 -7.55 3.26
N ASP A 164 -4.56 -6.63 2.33
CA ASP A 164 -4.99 -6.92 0.97
C ASP A 164 -3.84 -6.97 -0.03
N ILE A 165 -4.12 -7.50 -1.22
CA ILE A 165 -3.19 -7.54 -2.35
C ILE A 165 -2.69 -6.13 -2.67
N LYS A 166 -1.37 -5.97 -2.69
CA LYS A 166 -0.71 -4.76 -3.19
C LYS A 166 -0.67 -4.80 -4.71
N THR A 167 -1.08 -3.71 -5.32
CA THR A 167 -1.16 -3.54 -6.76
C THR A 167 -0.31 -2.34 -7.21
N LEU A 168 0.04 -2.34 -8.50
CA LEU A 168 0.86 -1.30 -9.13
C LEU A 168 0.01 -0.51 -10.11
N TYR A 169 0.05 0.82 -10.01
CA TYR A 169 -0.68 1.74 -10.89
C TYR A 169 0.25 2.80 -11.47
N LEU A 170 -0.16 3.38 -12.59
CA LEU A 170 0.45 4.55 -13.20
C LEU A 170 -0.59 5.66 -13.42
N SER A 171 -0.15 6.91 -13.42
CA SER A 171 -0.94 8.05 -13.90
C SER A 171 -0.03 9.13 -14.48
N ASP A 172 -0.64 10.11 -15.14
CA ASP A 172 0.02 11.39 -15.38
C ASP A 172 0.22 12.14 -14.05
N ILE A 173 1.08 13.15 -14.03
CA ILE A 173 1.29 14.00 -12.84
C ILE A 173 0.02 14.67 -12.31
N SER A 174 -0.97 14.86 -13.19
CA SER A 174 -2.28 15.40 -12.83
C SER A 174 -3.17 14.39 -12.12
N GLY A 175 -2.75 13.13 -11.95
CA GLY A 175 -3.60 12.02 -11.50
C GLY A 175 -4.53 11.48 -12.60
N ALA A 176 -4.53 12.08 -13.80
CA ALA A 176 -5.30 11.57 -14.92
C ALA A 176 -4.69 10.27 -15.49
N ASN A 177 -5.49 9.52 -16.25
CA ASN A 177 -5.09 8.23 -16.82
C ASN A 177 -4.63 7.21 -15.75
N PHE A 178 -5.25 7.26 -14.56
CA PHE A 178 -4.96 6.33 -13.47
C PHE A 178 -5.27 4.87 -13.87
N THR A 179 -4.23 4.11 -14.14
CA THR A 179 -4.29 2.81 -14.81
C THR A 179 -3.62 1.73 -13.98
N LYS A 180 -4.36 0.65 -13.69
CA LYS A 180 -3.83 -0.55 -13.04
C LYS A 180 -2.89 -1.28 -14.00
N ILE A 181 -1.72 -1.64 -13.51
CA ILE A 181 -0.66 -2.30 -14.29
C ILE A 181 -0.45 -3.75 -13.85
N SER A 182 -0.51 -4.03 -12.55
CA SER A 182 -0.45 -5.40 -12.04
C SER A 182 -1.75 -6.15 -12.34
N GLU A 183 -1.66 -7.44 -12.65
CA GLU A 183 -2.85 -8.27 -12.88
C GLU A 183 -3.66 -8.46 -11.59
N ASP A 184 -4.96 -8.73 -11.75
CA ASP A 184 -5.83 -9.04 -10.62
C ASP A 184 -5.42 -10.34 -9.94
N LEU A 185 -5.59 -10.41 -8.62
CA LEU A 185 -5.23 -11.56 -7.78
C LEU A 185 -3.72 -11.91 -7.77
N GLN A 186 -2.85 -11.01 -8.24
CA GLN A 186 -1.42 -11.12 -8.07
C GLN A 186 -0.88 -10.03 -7.16
N GLU A 187 -0.08 -10.41 -6.16
CA GLU A 187 0.57 -9.44 -5.28
C GLU A 187 1.83 -8.85 -5.93
N LEU A 188 1.93 -7.52 -5.94
CA LEU A 188 3.16 -6.82 -6.25
C LEU A 188 4.24 -7.18 -5.23
N VAL A 189 5.32 -7.78 -5.73
CA VAL A 189 6.52 -8.10 -4.94
C VAL A 189 7.42 -6.87 -4.84
N ASP A 190 7.80 -6.31 -5.99
CA ASP A 190 8.60 -5.09 -6.10
C ASP A 190 8.53 -4.48 -7.51
N TRP A 191 9.07 -3.28 -7.64
CA TRP A 191 9.34 -2.63 -8.91
C TRP A 191 10.67 -1.85 -8.88
N SER A 192 11.23 -1.58 -10.05
CA SER A 192 12.42 -0.75 -10.22
C SER A 192 12.37 0.01 -11.54
N LEU A 193 12.98 1.20 -11.58
CA LEU A 193 13.15 1.98 -12.79
C LEU A 193 14.56 1.77 -13.36
N ILE A 194 14.65 1.44 -14.65
CA ILE A 194 15.89 1.48 -15.41
C ILE A 194 15.87 2.73 -16.30
N GLU A 195 16.54 3.78 -15.84
CA GLU A 195 16.52 5.12 -16.47
C GLU A 195 17.15 5.13 -17.88
N SER A 196 18.16 4.29 -18.11
CA SER A 196 18.91 4.23 -19.38
C SER A 196 18.02 3.96 -20.60
N ASN A 197 16.89 3.29 -20.41
CA ASN A 197 15.88 3.04 -21.44
C ASN A 197 14.45 3.38 -21.01
N SER A 198 14.28 4.13 -19.90
CA SER A 198 12.97 4.55 -19.37
C SER A 198 12.01 3.38 -19.16
N ARG A 199 12.49 2.26 -18.60
CA ARG A 199 11.66 1.08 -18.36
C ARG A 199 11.37 0.86 -16.90
N LEU A 200 10.10 0.66 -16.58
CA LEU A 200 9.66 0.20 -15.27
C LEU A 200 9.62 -1.32 -15.29
N TYR A 201 10.42 -1.97 -14.47
CA TYR A 201 10.37 -3.41 -14.24
C TYR A 201 9.62 -3.68 -12.95
N PHE A 202 8.82 -4.74 -12.92
CA PHE A 202 8.13 -5.15 -11.71
C PHE A 202 7.92 -6.65 -11.68
N ARG A 203 7.71 -7.17 -10.47
CA ARG A 203 7.42 -8.58 -10.23
C ARG A 203 6.13 -8.72 -9.47
N THR A 204 5.34 -9.70 -9.87
CA THR A 204 4.13 -10.10 -9.15
C THR A 204 4.20 -11.58 -8.80
N ILE A 205 3.47 -11.98 -7.77
CA ILE A 205 3.32 -13.38 -7.37
C ILE A 205 1.85 -13.79 -7.44
N GLU A 206 1.59 -14.94 -8.05
CA GLU A 206 0.26 -15.52 -8.21
C GLU A 206 0.12 -16.74 -7.31
N ASP A 207 -0.87 -16.74 -6.41
CA ASP A 207 -1.23 -17.90 -5.59
C ASP A 207 -1.88 -18.98 -6.49
N THR A 208 -1.03 -19.82 -7.07
CA THR A 208 -1.42 -20.84 -8.04
C THR A 208 -2.10 -22.03 -7.39
N ASN A 209 -1.83 -22.25 -6.10
CA ASN A 209 -2.41 -23.35 -5.34
C ASN A 209 -3.68 -22.93 -4.59
N GLN A 210 -4.02 -21.64 -4.62
CA GLN A 210 -5.23 -21.01 -4.10
C GLN A 210 -5.44 -21.24 -2.60
N ASN A 211 -4.35 -21.26 -1.84
CA ASN A 211 -4.40 -21.41 -0.37
C ASN A 211 -4.57 -20.06 0.37
N GLY A 212 -4.61 -18.95 -0.35
CA GLY A 212 -4.73 -17.59 0.18
C GLY A 212 -3.41 -17.01 0.69
N GLN A 213 -2.29 -17.68 0.48
CA GLN A 213 -0.94 -17.27 0.86
C GLN A 213 -0.07 -17.15 -0.38
N PHE A 214 0.84 -16.18 -0.39
CA PHE A 214 1.86 -16.07 -1.43
C PHE A 214 3.16 -16.66 -0.92
N ASP A 215 3.47 -17.89 -1.34
CA ASP A 215 4.59 -18.68 -0.81
C ASP A 215 5.48 -19.29 -1.91
N LYS A 216 6.38 -20.19 -1.52
CA LYS A 216 7.37 -20.82 -2.44
C LYS A 216 6.74 -21.75 -3.48
N ASN A 217 5.49 -22.15 -3.30
CA ASN A 217 4.75 -23.01 -4.22
C ASN A 217 4.06 -22.21 -5.34
N ASP A 218 4.19 -20.89 -5.31
CA ASP A 218 3.52 -19.95 -6.19
C ASP A 218 4.44 -19.39 -7.28
N VAL A 219 3.82 -18.80 -8.29
CA VAL A 219 4.52 -18.42 -9.52
C VAL A 219 4.83 -16.93 -9.50
N LEU A 220 6.11 -16.61 -9.76
CA LEU A 220 6.56 -15.25 -10.01
C LEU A 220 6.40 -14.89 -11.49
N HIS A 221 5.80 -13.73 -11.74
CA HIS A 221 5.71 -13.12 -13.05
C HIS A 221 6.65 -11.93 -13.12
N TYR A 222 7.45 -11.89 -14.19
CA TYR A 222 8.42 -10.82 -14.42
C TYR A 222 7.92 -9.95 -15.58
N ASN A 223 7.75 -8.67 -15.31
CA ASN A 223 7.12 -7.75 -16.23
C ASN A 223 7.93 -6.47 -16.39
N TYR A 224 7.74 -5.79 -17.52
CA TYR A 224 8.21 -4.43 -17.70
C TYR A 224 7.25 -3.60 -18.57
N ILE A 225 7.37 -2.28 -18.44
CA ILE A 225 6.72 -1.29 -19.30
C ILE A 225 7.78 -0.36 -19.87
N ASP A 226 7.62 0.01 -21.13
CA ASP A 226 8.35 1.12 -21.75
C ASP A 226 7.61 2.44 -21.51
N LEU A 227 8.17 3.30 -20.67
CA LEU A 227 7.55 4.57 -20.28
C LEU A 227 7.80 5.71 -21.30
N ALA A 228 8.66 5.47 -22.29
CA ALA A 228 8.81 6.38 -23.43
C ALA A 228 7.69 6.17 -24.47
N SER A 229 7.00 5.02 -24.42
CA SER A 229 5.89 4.73 -25.31
C SER A 229 4.63 5.53 -24.94
N LYS A 230 3.81 5.89 -25.95
CA LYS A 230 2.54 6.61 -25.74
C LYS A 230 1.49 5.82 -24.96
N LYS A 231 1.62 4.50 -24.92
CA LYS A 231 0.75 3.59 -24.20
C LYS A 231 1.59 2.74 -23.26
N TRP A 232 1.10 2.58 -22.04
CA TRP A 232 1.71 1.68 -21.07
C TRP A 232 1.25 0.26 -21.34
N GLU A 233 2.09 -0.48 -22.08
CA GLU A 233 1.87 -1.89 -22.37
C GLU A 233 2.76 -2.75 -21.48
N VAL A 234 2.14 -3.64 -20.72
CA VAL A 234 2.84 -4.62 -19.89
C VAL A 234 3.41 -5.72 -20.78
N LYS A 235 4.70 -6.00 -20.61
CA LYS A 235 5.42 -7.05 -21.33
C LYS A 235 6.03 -8.03 -20.34
N GLY A 236 5.53 -9.25 -20.37
CA GLY A 236 6.12 -10.37 -19.65
C GLY A 236 7.47 -10.76 -20.25
N TYR A 237 8.41 -11.14 -19.40
CA TYR A 237 9.70 -11.69 -19.80
C TYR A 237 10.12 -12.83 -18.87
N LYS A 238 11.14 -13.58 -19.27
CA LYS A 238 11.66 -14.73 -18.51
C LYS A 238 13.16 -14.53 -18.29
N PRO A 239 13.58 -14.04 -17.12
CA PRO A 239 15.01 -13.93 -16.79
C PRO A 239 15.65 -15.27 -16.43
N ILE A 240 14.83 -16.32 -16.24
CA ILE A 240 15.20 -17.70 -15.91
C ILE A 240 14.50 -18.69 -16.83
#